data_AF-A0A2E9LW92-F1
#
_entry.id   AF-A0A2E9LW92-F1
#
_cell.length_a   1.000
_cell.length_b   1.000
_cell.length_c   1.000
_cell.angle_alpha   90.00
_cell.angle_beta   90.00
_cell.angle_gamma   90.00
#
_symmetry.space_group_name_H-M   'P 1'
#
loop_
_entity.id
_entity.type
_entity.pdbx_description
1 polymer ?
#
loop_
_entity_poly.entity_id
_entity_poly.type
_entity_poly.pdbx_seq_one_letter_code
_entity_poly.pdbx_strand_id
1 'polypeptide(L)'
;MENNTSSPNKRKLANVDLQDVLNDDVIGVIKSFLPRETRVWLTKEDYLANHSVVKQMIPTNRYDQYIHDVIERDHSFVFTQILREQFDKFHKWKNFEKNGNRHHSYLTYLRDKCVEHNSFKCACAIDDFANVKGFSQNWYKRRGIIISNTSKLGKGAH
;
A
#
# COMPACT_ATOMS: atom_id res chain seq x y z
N MET A 1 4.74 -35.15 52.99
CA MET A 1 4.09 -35.71 51.78
C MET A 1 4.12 -34.61 50.73
N GLU A 2 5.19 -34.58 49.94
CA GLU A 2 5.34 -33.62 48.85
C GLU A 2 4.74 -34.22 47.57
N ASN A 3 3.69 -33.58 47.06
CA ASN A 3 3.06 -33.95 45.80
C ASN A 3 3.84 -33.31 44.65
N ASN A 4 4.67 -34.12 43.99
CA ASN A 4 5.32 -33.78 42.72
C ASN A 4 4.32 -33.99 41.57
N THR A 5 3.60 -32.95 41.19
CA THR A 5 2.82 -32.94 39.95
C THR A 5 3.67 -32.37 38.81
N SER A 6 4.33 -33.28 38.10
CA SER A 6 4.96 -33.00 36.81
C SER A 6 3.90 -32.55 35.79
N SER A 7 3.96 -31.28 35.40
CA SER A 7 3.09 -30.65 34.40
C SER A 7 3.54 -31.05 32.98
N PRO A 8 2.62 -31.24 32.01
CA PRO A 8 2.91 -31.94 30.78
C PRO A 8 3.81 -31.14 29.82
N ASN A 9 4.71 -31.89 29.20
CA ASN A 9 5.67 -31.51 28.18
C ASN A 9 5.02 -30.68 27.05
N LYS A 10 5.24 -29.35 27.08
CA LYS A 10 4.93 -28.46 25.96
C LYS A 10 5.88 -28.80 24.82
N ARG A 11 5.46 -29.65 23.87
CA ARG A 11 6.16 -29.80 22.59
C ARG A 11 6.20 -28.43 21.93
N LYS A 12 7.38 -27.79 21.91
CA LYS A 12 7.70 -26.75 20.93
C LYS A 12 7.51 -27.41 19.56
N LEU A 13 6.45 -27.07 18.84
CA LEU A 13 6.41 -27.33 17.40
C LEU A 13 7.60 -26.56 16.83
N ALA A 14 8.64 -27.27 16.42
CA ALA A 14 9.70 -26.69 15.63
C ALA A 14 9.03 -26.11 14.38
N ASN A 15 9.33 -24.85 14.08
CA ASN A 15 8.88 -24.23 12.85
C ASN A 15 9.77 -24.82 11.74
N VAL A 16 9.33 -25.94 11.17
CA VAL A 16 10.06 -26.65 10.11
C VAL A 16 9.71 -25.97 8.79
N ASP A 17 10.72 -25.46 8.07
CA ASP A 17 10.50 -24.98 6.71
C ASP A 17 10.21 -26.19 5.81
N LEU A 18 9.18 -26.10 4.96
CA LEU A 18 8.84 -27.15 4.01
C LEU A 18 10.01 -27.43 3.05
N GLN A 19 10.84 -26.41 2.77
CA GLN A 19 12.04 -26.54 1.94
C GLN A 19 13.14 -27.39 2.62
N ASP A 20 13.12 -27.52 3.94
CA ASP A 20 14.10 -28.34 4.68
C ASP A 20 13.78 -29.83 4.62
N VAL A 21 12.58 -30.20 4.14
CA VAL A 21 12.04 -31.57 4.23
C VAL A 21 11.59 -32.12 2.88
N LEU A 22 11.10 -31.26 1.98
CA LEU A 22 10.57 -31.65 0.68
C LEU A 22 11.49 -31.17 -0.43
N ASN A 23 11.65 -31.98 -1.48
CA ASN A 23 12.35 -31.53 -2.67
C ASN A 23 11.48 -30.55 -3.50
N ASP A 24 12.14 -29.80 -4.38
CA ASP A 24 11.50 -28.78 -5.21
C ASP A 24 10.36 -29.32 -6.08
N ASP A 25 10.45 -30.58 -6.55
CA ASP A 25 9.41 -31.19 -7.39
C ASP A 25 8.10 -31.36 -6.62
N VAL A 26 8.17 -31.89 -5.39
CA VAL A 26 6.99 -32.08 -4.55
C VAL A 26 6.39 -30.73 -4.17
N ILE A 27 7.24 -29.74 -3.85
CA ILE A 27 6.79 -28.37 -3.59
C ILE A 27 6.08 -27.77 -4.81
N GLY A 28 6.63 -28.00 -6.01
CA GLY A 28 6.04 -27.56 -7.28
C GLY A 28 4.66 -28.17 -7.50
N VAL A 29 4.51 -29.48 -7.28
CA VAL A 29 3.21 -30.17 -7.36
C VAL A 29 2.22 -29.59 -6.36
N ILE A 30 2.60 -29.40 -5.09
CA ILE A 30 1.72 -28.79 -4.08
C ILE A 30 1.29 -27.39 -4.51
N LYS A 31 2.22 -26.53 -4.93
CA LYS A 31 1.92 -25.16 -5.40
C LYS A 31 1.02 -25.14 -6.63
N SER A 32 1.06 -26.18 -7.47
CA SER A 32 0.19 -26.27 -8.66
C SER A 32 -1.30 -26.39 -8.31
N PHE A 33 -1.63 -26.98 -7.15
CA PHE A 33 -3.00 -27.11 -6.66
C PHE A 33 -3.51 -25.87 -5.93
N LEU A 34 -2.63 -24.92 -5.59
CA LEU A 34 -3.01 -23.72 -4.87
C LEU A 34 -3.51 -22.63 -5.83
N PRO A 35 -4.70 -22.04 -5.58
CA PRO A 35 -5.20 -20.93 -6.38
C PRO A 35 -4.34 -19.68 -6.17
N ARG A 36 -4.39 -18.74 -7.12
CA ARG A 36 -3.51 -17.54 -7.12
C ARG A 36 -3.73 -16.66 -5.89
N GLU A 37 -4.99 -16.59 -5.45
CA GLU A 37 -5.46 -15.89 -4.26
C GLU A 37 -4.82 -16.41 -2.97
N THR A 38 -4.41 -17.69 -2.95
CA THR A 38 -3.68 -18.30 -1.85
C THR A 38 -2.17 -18.15 -2.05
N ARG A 39 -1.67 -18.40 -3.26
CA ARG A 39 -0.23 -18.37 -3.54
C ARG A 39 0.40 -17.02 -3.29
N VAL A 40 -0.32 -15.93 -3.58
CA VAL A 40 0.18 -14.55 -3.46
C VAL A 40 0.72 -14.20 -2.07
N TRP A 41 0.36 -14.96 -1.03
CA TRP A 41 0.79 -14.73 0.36
C TRP A 41 1.93 -15.63 0.84
N LEU A 42 2.41 -16.57 0.02
CA LEU A 42 3.38 -17.59 0.46
C LEU A 42 4.81 -17.06 0.56
N THR A 43 5.28 -16.40 -0.49
CA THR A 43 6.65 -15.86 -0.58
C THR A 43 6.63 -14.50 -1.26
N LYS A 44 7.77 -13.80 -1.21
CA LYS A 44 7.94 -12.52 -1.91
C LYS A 44 7.84 -12.71 -3.43
N GLU A 45 8.39 -13.80 -3.93
CA GLU A 45 8.39 -14.19 -5.34
C GLU A 45 6.96 -14.52 -5.79
N ASP A 46 6.22 -15.27 -4.98
CA ASP A 46 4.82 -15.58 -5.25
C ASP A 46 3.95 -14.31 -5.24
N TYR A 47 4.23 -13.36 -4.34
CA TYR A 47 3.58 -12.04 -4.33
C TYR A 47 3.88 -11.28 -5.63
N LEU A 48 5.14 -11.16 -6.03
CA LEU A 48 5.53 -10.48 -7.27
C LEU A 48 4.91 -11.12 -8.52
N ALA A 49 4.75 -12.44 -8.55
CA ALA A 49 4.12 -13.14 -9.66
C ALA A 49 2.59 -12.99 -9.69
N ASN A 50 1.94 -12.73 -8.55
CA ASN A 50 0.48 -12.80 -8.43
C ASN A 50 -0.21 -11.52 -7.89
N HIS A 51 0.52 -10.45 -7.55
CA HIS A 51 -0.02 -9.28 -6.84
C HIS A 51 -1.25 -8.65 -7.49
N SER A 52 -1.40 -8.77 -8.81
CA SER A 52 -2.58 -8.28 -9.55
C SER A 52 -3.90 -8.83 -9.02
N VAL A 53 -3.89 -10.03 -8.41
CA VAL A 53 -5.10 -10.66 -7.83
C VAL A 53 -5.56 -9.95 -6.54
N VAL A 54 -4.65 -9.30 -5.81
CA VAL A 54 -4.94 -8.64 -4.52
C VAL A 54 -6.03 -7.57 -4.72
N LYS A 55 -5.94 -6.81 -5.81
CA LYS A 55 -6.96 -5.80 -6.14
C LYS A 55 -8.34 -6.41 -6.38
N GLN A 56 -8.43 -7.63 -6.90
CA GLN A 56 -9.69 -8.34 -7.16
C GLN A 56 -10.29 -8.90 -5.86
N MET A 57 -9.44 -9.22 -4.87
CA MET A 57 -9.85 -9.70 -3.56
C MET A 57 -10.39 -8.57 -2.66
N ILE A 58 -10.06 -7.32 -2.95
CA ILE A 58 -10.49 -6.16 -2.16
C ILE A 58 -11.80 -5.61 -2.74
N PRO A 59 -12.86 -5.46 -1.93
CA PRO A 59 -14.09 -4.81 -2.38
C PRO A 59 -13.81 -3.42 -2.97
N THR A 60 -14.42 -3.09 -4.10
CA THR A 60 -14.15 -1.84 -4.85
C THR A 60 -14.28 -0.59 -3.98
N ASN A 61 -15.26 -0.56 -3.07
CA ASN A 61 -15.48 0.55 -2.13
C ASN A 61 -14.46 0.63 -0.98
N ARG A 62 -13.55 -0.34 -0.86
CA ARG A 62 -12.51 -0.41 0.18
C ARG A 62 -11.09 -0.31 -0.38
N TYR A 63 -10.91 -0.23 -1.70
CA TYR A 63 -9.57 -0.17 -2.30
C TYR A 63 -8.80 1.10 -1.91
N ASP A 64 -9.48 2.23 -1.79
CA ASP A 64 -8.88 3.50 -1.30
C ASP A 64 -8.37 3.34 0.14
N GLN A 65 -9.19 2.74 1.01
CA GLN A 65 -8.80 2.46 2.39
C GLN A 65 -7.62 1.49 2.47
N TYR A 66 -7.57 0.48 1.60
CA TYR A 66 -6.43 -0.43 1.53
C TYR A 66 -5.13 0.31 1.18
N ILE A 67 -5.16 1.24 0.21
CA ILE A 67 -4.00 2.06 -0.13
C ILE A 67 -3.57 2.91 1.08
N HIS A 68 -4.53 3.47 1.79
CA HIS A 68 -4.26 4.24 3.01
C HIS A 68 -3.60 3.40 4.10
N ASP A 69 -4.12 2.21 4.39
CA ASP A 69 -3.55 1.30 5.39
C ASP A 69 -2.11 0.89 5.03
N VAL A 70 -1.84 0.69 3.74
CA VAL A 70 -0.49 0.39 3.22
C VAL A 70 0.46 1.56 3.45
N ILE A 71 0.01 2.79 3.23
CA ILE A 71 0.80 4.00 3.49
C ILE A 71 1.02 4.18 4.99
N GLU A 72 -0.03 4.11 5.80
CA GLU A 72 0.01 4.35 7.25
C GLU A 72 0.97 3.41 7.99
N ARG A 73 1.21 2.21 7.44
CA ARG A 73 2.17 1.22 7.96
C ARG A 73 3.53 1.21 7.26
N ASP A 74 3.78 2.17 6.36
CA ASP A 74 4.98 2.29 5.54
C ASP A 74 5.35 1.00 4.77
N HIS A 75 4.34 0.27 4.28
CA HIS A 75 4.47 -0.98 3.54
C HIS A 75 4.90 -0.75 2.07
N SER A 76 6.07 -0.12 1.89
CA SER A 76 6.62 0.29 0.60
C SER A 76 6.73 -0.82 -0.45
N PHE A 77 7.00 -2.06 -0.06
CA PHE A 77 7.06 -3.20 -0.99
C PHE A 77 5.72 -3.42 -1.70
N VAL A 78 4.62 -3.47 -0.94
CA VAL A 78 3.25 -3.59 -1.44
C VAL A 78 2.88 -2.34 -2.23
N PHE A 79 3.17 -1.17 -1.68
CA PHE A 79 2.86 0.09 -2.33
C PHE A 79 3.54 0.26 -3.68
N THR A 80 4.77 -0.22 -3.83
CA THR A 80 5.50 -0.23 -5.10
C THR A 80 4.74 -1.02 -6.16
N GLN A 81 4.13 -2.15 -5.83
CA GLN A 81 3.33 -2.91 -6.80
C GLN A 81 2.03 -2.17 -7.17
N ILE A 82 1.39 -1.52 -6.20
CA ILE A 82 0.22 -0.65 -6.45
C ILE A 82 0.60 0.48 -7.41
N LEU A 83 1.75 1.13 -7.21
CA LEU A 83 2.24 2.18 -8.10
C LEU A 83 2.53 1.64 -9.51
N ARG A 84 3.16 0.47 -9.65
CA ARG A 84 3.35 -0.17 -10.98
C ARG A 84 2.07 -0.27 -11.78
N GLU A 85 0.97 -0.61 -11.12
CA GLU A 85 -0.32 -0.79 -11.79
C GLU A 85 -1.12 0.52 -11.97
N GLN A 86 -1.02 1.45 -11.03
CA GLN A 86 -1.97 2.56 -10.89
C GLN A 86 -1.36 3.95 -11.02
N PHE A 87 -0.03 4.10 -11.10
CA PHE A 87 0.64 5.41 -11.08
C PHE A 87 0.04 6.40 -12.08
N ASP A 88 -0.11 6.00 -13.35
CA ASP A 88 -0.64 6.87 -14.40
C ASP A 88 -2.11 7.26 -14.13
N LYS A 89 -2.91 6.34 -13.58
CA LYS A 89 -4.30 6.61 -13.20
C LYS A 89 -4.37 7.60 -12.03
N PHE A 90 -3.55 7.40 -11.01
CA PHE A 90 -3.46 8.29 -9.84
C PHE A 90 -2.99 9.69 -10.25
N HIS A 91 -2.08 9.79 -11.21
CA HIS A 91 -1.65 11.08 -11.74
C HIS A 91 -2.73 11.77 -12.59
N LYS A 92 -3.47 11.02 -13.41
CA LYS A 92 -4.54 11.53 -14.28
C LYS A 92 -5.77 11.98 -13.51
N TRP A 93 -6.03 11.44 -12.32
CA TRP A 93 -7.10 11.92 -11.45
C TRP A 93 -6.73 13.29 -10.88
N LYS A 94 -7.05 14.35 -11.61
CA LYS A 94 -6.74 15.75 -11.25
C LYS A 94 -7.74 16.34 -10.25
N ASN A 95 -7.30 17.41 -9.59
CA ASN A 95 -8.13 18.21 -8.68
C ASN A 95 -8.78 17.38 -7.57
N PHE A 96 -8.04 16.42 -7.03
CA PHE A 96 -8.52 15.54 -5.96
C PHE A 96 -8.75 16.36 -4.69
N GLU A 97 -9.93 16.23 -4.09
CA GLU A 97 -10.32 16.95 -2.89
C GLU A 97 -10.63 15.97 -1.76
N LYS A 98 -10.05 16.23 -0.58
CA LYS A 98 -10.33 15.47 0.63
C LYS A 98 -10.30 16.41 1.82
N ASN A 99 -11.35 16.38 2.65
CA ASN A 99 -11.46 17.18 3.87
C ASN A 99 -11.22 18.70 3.65
N GLY A 100 -11.68 19.24 2.52
CA GLY A 100 -11.50 20.66 2.15
C GLY A 100 -10.10 21.02 1.62
N ASN A 101 -9.18 20.06 1.56
CA ASN A 101 -7.86 20.25 0.96
C ASN A 101 -7.87 19.78 -0.49
N ARG A 102 -7.45 20.67 -1.40
CA ARG A 102 -7.36 20.39 -2.83
C ARG A 102 -5.92 20.04 -3.22
N HIS A 103 -5.76 18.86 -3.80
CA HIS A 103 -4.49 18.37 -4.33
C HIS A 103 -4.55 18.37 -5.87
N HIS A 104 -3.41 18.61 -6.50
CA HIS A 104 -3.32 18.66 -7.97
C HIS A 104 -3.78 17.35 -8.63
N SER A 105 -3.48 16.22 -7.99
CA SER A 105 -3.91 14.88 -8.38
C SER A 105 -4.06 13.95 -7.17
N TYR A 106 -4.68 12.79 -7.36
CA TYR A 106 -4.68 11.75 -6.34
C TYR A 106 -3.26 11.30 -5.98
N LEU A 107 -2.34 11.25 -6.96
CA LEU A 107 -0.94 10.94 -6.69
C LEU A 107 -0.25 11.96 -5.76
N THR A 108 -0.52 13.25 -5.93
CA THR A 108 0.02 14.28 -5.00
C THR A 108 -0.61 14.17 -3.62
N TYR A 109 -1.90 13.82 -3.53
CA TYR A 109 -2.56 13.52 -2.26
C TYR A 109 -1.90 12.35 -1.54
N LEU A 110 -1.64 11.24 -2.22
CA LEU A 110 -0.95 10.09 -1.62
C LEU A 110 0.46 10.46 -1.14
N ARG A 111 1.19 11.29 -1.89
CA ARG A 111 2.52 11.76 -1.50
C ARG A 111 2.49 12.63 -0.24
N ASP A 112 1.50 13.51 -0.12
CA ASP A 112 1.28 14.34 1.08
C ASP A 112 0.89 13.46 2.27
N LYS A 113 0.00 12.48 2.06
CA LYS A 113 -0.38 11.50 3.09
C LYS A 113 0.81 10.69 3.61
N CYS A 114 1.77 10.34 2.75
CA CYS A 114 3.00 9.70 3.20
C CYS A 114 3.81 10.60 4.15
N VAL A 115 3.83 11.92 3.93
CA VAL A 115 4.52 12.87 4.83
C VAL A 115 3.78 13.01 6.15
N GLU A 116 2.44 13.13 6.11
CA GLU A 116 1.59 13.23 7.30
C GLU A 116 1.79 12.04 8.27
N HIS A 117 1.94 10.83 7.73
CA HIS A 117 2.12 9.60 8.52
C HIS A 117 3.58 9.19 8.73
N ASN A 118 4.57 10.01 8.35
CA ASN A 118 6.01 9.66 8.40
C ASN A 118 6.38 8.39 7.63
N SER A 119 5.64 8.06 6.57
CA SER A 119 5.82 6.89 5.72
C SER A 119 6.86 7.16 4.64
N PHE A 120 8.11 7.38 5.06
CA PHE A 120 9.17 7.86 4.18
C PHE A 120 9.53 6.86 3.08
N LYS A 121 9.41 5.54 3.30
CA LYS A 121 9.70 4.55 2.24
C LYS A 121 8.62 4.58 1.16
N CYS A 122 7.35 4.72 1.54
CA CYS A 122 6.26 4.91 0.58
C CYS A 122 6.40 6.23 -0.18
N ALA A 123 6.81 7.31 0.49
CA ALA A 123 7.12 8.59 -0.14
C ALA A 123 8.25 8.45 -1.19
N CYS A 124 9.36 7.81 -0.84
CA CYS A 124 10.46 7.53 -1.77
C CYS A 124 9.99 6.70 -2.96
N ALA A 125 9.15 5.67 -2.74
CA ALA A 125 8.62 4.86 -3.84
C ALA A 125 7.82 5.71 -4.85
N ILE A 126 7.03 6.69 -4.40
CA ILE A 126 6.33 7.60 -5.34
C ILE A 126 7.34 8.45 -6.11
N ASP A 127 8.33 9.02 -5.42
CA ASP A 127 9.32 9.90 -6.03
C ASP A 127 10.21 9.15 -7.04
N ASP A 128 10.59 7.91 -6.75
CA ASP A 128 11.32 7.04 -7.67
C ASP A 128 10.51 6.77 -8.94
N PHE A 129 9.22 6.46 -8.81
CA PHE A 129 8.35 6.28 -9.99
C PHE A 129 8.18 7.58 -10.78
N ALA A 130 8.03 8.71 -10.11
CA ALA A 130 7.95 10.01 -10.76
C ALA A 130 9.23 10.32 -11.53
N ASN A 131 10.40 10.07 -10.94
CA ASN A 131 11.70 10.24 -11.58
C ASN A 131 11.83 9.37 -12.83
N VAL A 132 11.49 8.08 -12.75
CA VAL A 132 11.50 7.16 -13.90
C VAL A 132 10.55 7.61 -15.01
N LYS A 133 9.42 8.24 -14.65
CA LYS A 133 8.43 8.78 -15.59
C LYS A 133 8.80 10.18 -16.12
N GLY A 134 9.97 10.72 -15.76
CA GLY A 134 10.48 12.00 -16.27
C GLY A 134 9.88 13.24 -15.59
N PHE A 135 9.36 13.11 -14.38
CA PHE A 135 8.84 14.25 -13.63
C PHE A 135 10.01 15.13 -13.15
N SER A 136 9.79 16.45 -13.12
CA SER A 136 10.79 17.39 -12.62
C SER A 136 11.01 17.23 -11.11
N GLN A 137 12.15 17.71 -10.62
CA GLN A 137 12.37 17.87 -9.18
C GLN A 137 11.23 18.67 -8.55
N ASN A 138 10.83 18.27 -7.33
CA ASN A 138 9.70 18.88 -6.61
C ASN A 138 8.36 18.86 -7.37
N TRP A 139 8.10 17.86 -8.22
CA TRP A 139 6.87 17.73 -9.02
C TRP A 139 5.56 17.84 -8.22
N TYR A 140 5.60 17.47 -6.94
CA TYR A 140 4.49 17.52 -5.99
C TYR A 140 4.19 18.94 -5.48
N LYS A 141 5.13 19.89 -5.60
CA LYS A 141 4.97 21.28 -5.14
C LYS A 141 4.14 22.17 -6.08
N ARG A 142 3.38 21.62 -7.04
CA ARG A 142 2.51 22.42 -7.93
C ARG A 142 1.36 23.07 -7.14
N ARG A 143 1.66 24.24 -6.57
CA ARG A 143 0.75 25.12 -5.85
C ARG A 143 -0.07 25.94 -6.84
N GLY A 144 -1.30 25.50 -7.07
CA GLY A 144 -2.40 26.42 -7.33
C GLY A 144 -3.29 26.42 -6.09
N ILE A 145 -2.79 26.94 -4.96
CA ILE A 145 -3.67 27.28 -3.85
C ILE A 145 -4.48 28.48 -4.36
N ILE A 146 -5.63 28.22 -4.98
CA ILE A 146 -6.67 29.23 -5.04
C ILE A 146 -7.19 29.28 -3.62
N ILE A 147 -6.60 30.15 -2.80
CA ILE A 147 -7.25 30.60 -1.59
C ILE A 147 -8.52 31.27 -2.11
N SER A 148 -9.67 30.63 -1.93
CA SER A 148 -10.93 31.35 -2.03
C SER A 148 -10.91 32.36 -0.89
N ASN A 149 -10.35 33.54 -1.16
CA ASN A 149 -10.59 34.71 -0.35
C ASN A 149 -12.09 34.98 -0.46
N THR A 150 -12.90 34.45 0.45
CA THR A 150 -14.16 35.08 0.80
C THR A 150 -13.84 36.34 1.60
N SER A 151 -13.18 37.29 0.94
CA SER A 151 -13.11 38.67 1.40
C SER A 151 -14.49 39.27 1.25
N LYS A 152 -15.15 39.47 2.39
CA LYS A 152 -16.31 40.34 2.57
C LYS A 152 -16.17 41.64 1.76
N LEU A 153 -17.14 41.88 0.89
CA LEU A 153 -17.60 43.17 0.37
C LEU A 153 -19.06 42.92 -0.05
N GLY A 154 -20.09 43.56 0.47
CA GLY A 154 -20.19 44.64 1.43
C GLY A 154 -21.62 45.19 1.36
N LYS A 155 -21.99 45.91 2.43
CA LYS A 155 -22.95 47.02 2.46
C LYS A 155 -24.42 46.67 2.22
N GLY A 156 -25.22 47.05 3.23
CA GLY A 156 -26.66 47.10 3.13
C GLY A 156 -27.14 47.99 1.99
N ALA A 157 -28.35 47.69 1.55
CA ALA A 157 -29.17 48.57 0.76
C ALA A 157 -30.62 48.38 1.26
N HIS A 158 -31.13 49.47 1.83
CA HIS A 158 -32.52 49.91 1.99
C HIS A 158 -33.59 48.96 2.52
#